data_AF-A0AAW0GRJ2-F1
#
_entry.id   AF-A0AAW0GRJ2-F1
#
_cell.length_a   1.000
_cell.length_b   1.000
_cell.length_c   1.000
_cell.angle_alpha   90.00
_cell.angle_beta   90.00
_cell.angle_gamma   90.00
#
_symmetry.space_group_name_H-M   'P 1'
#
loop_
_entity.id
_entity.type
_entity.pdbx_description
1 polymer ?
#
loop_
_entity_poly.entity_id
_entity_poly.type
_entity_poly.pdbx_seq_one_letter_code
_entity_poly.pdbx_strand_id
1 'polypeptide(L)'
;MDDDVDTDVLLALLSSLLDRPIADQSVLLDAIVECDGDVERAANLLNAGPSTTSHSDPSPPPKKRKRAKGLDQWIQRSPRKESPESSKRTRRRSLSADSARDNSYLTAQMNNSEEESSSGKVTSSRNVSAASRTSPTKVKPLSKGEFLSVLRPPNSSESKAGPQKHPPLTLSTPQLVAKHTPCTIHTSILPPDLACRLFYSMLDLSREWDRNRWYLFDRLVESPHKTCFLVRKYTADTPEWADEIEEATRFWYNGAAKDRTPTFPPAMEEACKYVERIVNEEMHKRTRFPLEWGGEPPRGSDEDFAPEGGKKIIWRANVAASNCYEGAKETVGFHTDALTYLGPYPTIASLSLGTTRLFRLREVIPSDEKGTRSARTFNIPMPHNSLTIMHASCQEMFKHSVPPQRTIDLFHPPFPPPPELKHVIPTSENNETRPGSNVRINITFRFFRPDFRPSTTPKCKCGVPCVLRPDMKNRYSYEDDSTSNGNDASTAGGEKPTSSRRSAVSKYWWACNGGAQNEGKGCGMWKVMDVKAEGRGPFTGDGS
;
A
#
# COMPACT_ATOMS: atom_id res chain seq x y z
N MET A 1 22.53 1.97 -30.45
CA MET A 1 21.49 1.08 -29.89
C MET A 1 22.11 0.34 -28.72
N ASP A 2 22.53 1.01 -27.65
CA ASP A 2 21.75 1.89 -26.75
C ASP A 2 20.81 1.04 -25.87
N ASP A 3 21.40 0.16 -25.08
CA ASP A 3 20.78 -0.34 -23.86
C ASP A 3 20.80 0.80 -22.84
N ASP A 4 19.63 1.33 -22.46
CA ASP A 4 19.51 2.32 -21.37
C ASP A 4 19.85 1.65 -20.02
N VAL A 5 21.13 1.68 -19.66
CA VAL A 5 21.61 1.22 -18.35
C VAL A 5 21.22 2.24 -17.29
N ASP A 6 20.36 1.82 -16.37
CA ASP A 6 19.85 2.60 -15.23
C ASP A 6 20.96 3.42 -14.55
N THR A 7 20.73 4.71 -14.36
CA THR A 7 21.70 5.65 -13.78
C THR A 7 22.14 5.23 -12.37
N ASP A 8 21.24 4.62 -11.59
CA ASP A 8 21.59 4.07 -10.26
C ASP A 8 22.56 2.87 -10.37
N VAL A 9 22.52 2.12 -11.48
CA VAL A 9 23.48 1.03 -11.77
C VAL A 9 24.82 1.59 -12.23
N LEU A 10 24.84 2.60 -13.11
CA LEU A 10 26.07 3.28 -13.53
C LEU A 10 26.79 3.91 -12.33
N LEU A 11 26.06 4.57 -11.42
CA LEU A 11 26.60 5.14 -10.19
C LEU A 11 27.11 4.07 -9.21
N ALA A 12 26.40 2.94 -9.07
CA ALA A 12 26.85 1.83 -8.22
C ALA A 12 28.14 1.17 -8.76
N LEU A 13 28.24 1.01 -10.09
CA LEU A 13 29.45 0.53 -10.76
C LEU A 13 30.60 1.52 -10.58
N LEU A 14 30.39 2.82 -10.85
CA LEU A 14 31.40 3.86 -10.66
C LEU A 14 31.92 3.87 -9.22
N SER A 15 31.02 3.87 -8.24
CA SER A 15 31.35 3.85 -6.80
C SER A 15 32.17 2.63 -6.39
N SER A 16 32.16 1.55 -7.17
CA SER A 16 32.97 0.34 -6.92
C SER A 16 34.39 0.39 -7.52
N LEU A 17 34.68 1.36 -8.40
CA LEU A 17 35.96 1.55 -9.08
C LEU A 17 36.79 2.73 -8.53
N LEU A 18 36.30 3.44 -7.52
CA LEU A 18 36.99 4.56 -6.89
C LEU A 18 37.90 4.10 -5.74
N ASP A 19 39.16 4.56 -5.75
CA ASP A 19 40.13 4.31 -4.67
C ASP A 19 39.75 5.03 -3.36
N ARG A 20 38.80 5.98 -3.42
CA ARG A 20 38.30 6.75 -2.27
C ARG A 20 36.79 6.96 -2.39
N PRO A 21 36.02 6.78 -1.30
CA PRO A 21 34.58 7.03 -1.33
C PRO A 21 34.30 8.54 -1.44
N ILE A 22 33.78 8.98 -2.59
CA ILE A 22 33.25 10.33 -2.79
C ILE A 22 31.84 10.36 -2.20
N ALA A 23 31.59 11.31 -1.29
CA ALA A 23 30.34 11.40 -0.54
C ALA A 23 29.23 12.19 -1.26
N ASP A 24 29.55 12.89 -2.34
CA ASP A 24 28.61 13.67 -3.13
C ASP A 24 28.28 12.96 -4.45
N GLN A 25 27.01 12.66 -4.65
CA GLN A 25 26.49 11.95 -5.81
C GLN A 25 26.44 12.84 -7.07
N SER A 26 26.47 14.18 -6.93
CA SER A 26 26.52 15.10 -8.07
C SER A 26 27.82 14.96 -8.85
N VAL A 27 28.96 14.98 -8.16
CA VAL A 27 30.31 14.79 -8.72
C VAL A 27 30.44 13.45 -9.47
N LEU A 28 29.73 12.41 -9.02
CA LEU A 28 29.70 11.11 -9.69
C LEU A 28 28.84 11.14 -10.96
N LEU A 29 27.71 11.84 -10.95
CA LEU A 29 26.85 12.03 -12.12
C LEU A 29 27.57 12.86 -13.20
N ASP A 30 28.18 13.98 -12.81
CA ASP A 30 28.88 14.88 -13.72
C ASP A 30 30.03 14.16 -14.46
N ALA A 31 30.80 13.33 -13.75
CA ALA A 31 31.87 12.52 -14.35
C ALA A 31 31.37 11.41 -15.30
N ILE A 32 30.17 10.85 -15.06
CA ILE A 32 29.54 9.89 -15.99
C ILE A 32 29.08 10.61 -17.26
N VAL A 33 28.51 11.81 -17.13
CA VAL A 33 28.07 12.65 -18.24
C VAL A 33 29.25 13.13 -19.08
N GLU A 34 30.36 13.56 -18.46
CA GLU A 34 31.61 13.94 -19.15
C GLU A 34 32.29 12.76 -19.88
N CYS A 35 31.91 11.52 -19.55
CA CYS A 35 32.43 10.30 -20.16
C CYS A 35 31.45 9.59 -21.12
N ASP A 36 30.36 10.24 -21.51
CA ASP A 36 29.30 9.66 -22.38
C ASP A 36 28.74 8.31 -21.85
N GLY A 37 28.70 8.14 -20.51
CA GLY A 37 28.27 6.90 -19.86
C GLY A 37 29.38 5.87 -19.59
N ASP A 38 30.62 6.09 -20.05
CA ASP A 38 31.76 5.19 -19.79
C ASP A 38 32.22 5.28 -18.32
N VAL A 39 31.81 4.27 -17.55
CA VAL A 39 32.09 4.12 -16.13
C VAL A 39 33.57 3.91 -15.83
N GLU A 40 34.34 3.26 -16.71
CA GLU A 40 35.79 3.09 -16.51
C GLU A 40 36.53 4.41 -16.74
N ARG A 41 36.15 5.20 -17.76
CA ARG A 41 36.70 6.56 -17.95
C ARG A 41 36.34 7.49 -16.78
N ALA A 42 35.09 7.48 -16.32
CA ALA A 42 34.65 8.30 -15.20
C ALA A 42 35.43 7.97 -13.90
N ALA A 43 35.68 6.69 -13.63
CA ALA A 43 36.47 6.26 -12.48
C ALA A 43 37.93 6.76 -12.57
N ASN A 44 38.54 6.70 -13.75
CA ASN A 44 39.91 7.17 -13.97
C ASN A 44 40.05 8.69 -13.80
N LEU A 45 39.09 9.50 -14.25
CA LEU A 45 39.07 10.96 -14.01
C LEU A 45 39.01 11.28 -12.51
N LEU A 46 38.06 10.66 -11.79
CA LEU A 46 37.84 10.91 -10.37
C LEU A 46 38.99 10.42 -9.47
N ASN A 47 39.66 9.32 -9.83
CA ASN A 47 40.85 8.82 -9.13
C ASN A 47 42.11 9.66 -9.41
N ALA A 48 42.20 10.36 -10.56
CA ALA A 48 43.36 11.18 -10.90
C ALA A 48 43.47 12.48 -10.07
N GLY A 49 42.32 13.08 -9.72
CA GLY A 49 42.25 14.31 -8.94
C GLY A 49 42.62 15.59 -9.72
N PRO A 50 42.35 16.78 -9.15
CA PRO A 50 42.53 18.06 -9.86
C PRO A 50 44.00 18.46 -9.95
N SER A 51 44.62 18.22 -11.10
CA SER A 51 45.95 18.75 -11.45
C SER A 51 45.84 20.13 -12.10
N THR A 52 46.58 21.11 -11.57
CA THR A 52 46.64 22.46 -12.13
C THR A 52 47.55 22.51 -13.37
N THR A 53 47.18 23.33 -14.34
CA THR A 53 47.79 23.40 -15.69
C THR A 53 49.25 23.88 -15.70
N SER A 54 50.16 23.16 -16.38
CA SER A 54 51.19 23.78 -17.27
C SER A 54 52.03 22.77 -18.09
N HIS A 55 52.21 23.14 -19.38
CA HIS A 55 53.17 22.74 -20.43
C HIS A 55 54.14 21.52 -20.34
N SER A 56 54.27 20.89 -21.53
CA SER A 56 55.47 20.28 -22.17
C SER A 56 55.73 18.75 -22.10
N ASP A 57 56.33 18.26 -23.20
CA ASP A 57 56.65 16.88 -23.63
C ASP A 57 57.90 16.25 -22.96
N PRO A 58 58.25 14.95 -23.17
CA PRO A 58 57.49 13.81 -23.73
C PRO A 58 57.58 12.49 -22.87
N SER A 59 57.06 11.37 -23.40
CA SER A 59 56.92 10.06 -22.72
C SER A 59 58.20 9.31 -22.30
N PRO A 60 58.12 8.41 -21.29
CA PRO A 60 58.31 6.97 -21.56
C PRO A 60 57.35 6.00 -20.81
N PRO A 61 57.22 4.70 -21.21
CA PRO A 61 56.05 3.86 -20.86
C PRO A 61 56.22 2.83 -19.70
N PRO A 62 55.16 2.55 -18.91
CA PRO A 62 55.15 1.50 -17.87
C PRO A 62 54.48 0.16 -18.28
N LYS A 63 55.34 -0.81 -18.67
CA LYS A 63 55.35 -2.24 -18.25
C LYS A 63 54.00 -2.98 -17.95
N LYS A 64 53.66 -3.96 -18.79
CA LYS A 64 52.60 -4.98 -18.60
C LYS A 64 52.83 -5.93 -17.39
N ARG A 65 51.78 -6.29 -16.65
CA ARG A 65 51.47 -7.57 -15.90
C ARG A 65 50.27 -7.30 -14.97
N LYS A 66 49.28 -8.18 -14.74
CA LYS A 66 48.93 -9.53 -15.25
C LYS A 66 47.41 -9.73 -15.01
N ARG A 67 46.64 -10.31 -15.95
CA ARG A 67 45.21 -10.65 -15.72
C ARG A 67 45.07 -11.81 -14.71
N ALA A 68 44.19 -11.67 -13.73
CA ALA A 68 43.58 -12.80 -13.02
C ALA A 68 42.42 -13.38 -13.87
N LYS A 69 41.96 -14.60 -13.55
CA LYS A 69 41.01 -15.35 -14.40
C LYS A 69 39.56 -15.19 -13.92
N GLY A 70 38.63 -15.28 -14.88
CA GLY A 70 37.18 -15.19 -14.67
C GLY A 70 36.54 -16.47 -14.11
N LEU A 71 35.21 -16.41 -13.99
CA LEU A 71 34.35 -17.33 -13.24
C LEU A 71 34.06 -18.67 -13.97
N ASP A 72 34.53 -18.81 -15.22
CA ASP A 72 34.05 -19.80 -16.20
C ASP A 72 34.34 -21.27 -15.86
N GLN A 73 35.25 -21.54 -14.91
CA GLN A 73 35.61 -22.91 -14.52
C GLN A 73 34.64 -23.57 -13.51
N TRP A 74 33.60 -22.88 -13.03
CA TRP A 74 32.63 -23.48 -12.10
C TRP A 74 31.34 -23.99 -12.77
N ILE A 75 31.06 -23.60 -14.02
CA ILE A 75 29.73 -23.76 -14.65
C ILE A 75 29.53 -25.12 -15.38
N GLN A 76 30.60 -25.86 -15.71
CA GLN A 76 30.49 -27.08 -16.52
C GLN A 76 30.96 -28.37 -15.82
N ARG A 77 30.02 -29.26 -15.44
CA ARG A 77 30.32 -30.69 -15.22
C ARG A 77 29.11 -31.63 -15.24
N SER A 78 29.00 -32.44 -16.30
CA SER A 78 28.22 -33.69 -16.45
C SER A 78 28.39 -34.23 -17.90
N PRO A 79 28.12 -35.51 -18.25
CA PRO A 79 27.94 -36.74 -17.43
C PRO A 79 28.78 -37.95 -17.93
N ARG A 80 28.72 -39.12 -17.22
CA ARG A 80 28.83 -40.56 -17.65
C ARG A 80 29.17 -41.45 -16.41
N LYS A 81 28.47 -42.55 -16.10
CA LYS A 81 28.51 -43.95 -16.64
C LYS A 81 29.88 -44.68 -16.38
N GLU A 82 29.97 -45.93 -15.91
CA GLU A 82 28.98 -46.96 -15.51
C GLU A 82 29.62 -48.16 -14.74
N SER A 83 28.91 -48.76 -13.75
CA SER A 83 28.93 -50.20 -13.28
C SER A 83 30.25 -50.90 -12.82
N PRO A 84 30.25 -52.14 -12.22
CA PRO A 84 29.15 -53.03 -11.77
C PRO A 84 29.23 -53.57 -10.29
N GLU A 85 28.11 -54.16 -9.82
CA GLU A 85 27.84 -55.29 -8.86
C GLU A 85 28.75 -55.63 -7.61
N SER A 86 28.30 -56.30 -6.51
CA SER A 86 27.15 -57.22 -6.33
C SER A 86 26.58 -57.38 -4.88
N SER A 87 25.26 -57.64 -4.81
CA SER A 87 24.53 -58.67 -3.99
C SER A 87 24.31 -58.63 -2.45
N LYS A 88 23.13 -59.17 -2.05
CA LYS A 88 22.64 -59.71 -0.74
C LYS A 88 22.12 -58.69 0.32
N ARG A 89 20.80 -58.69 0.63
CA ARG A 89 20.04 -59.51 1.64
C ARG A 89 20.38 -59.15 3.10
N THR A 90 19.46 -58.83 4.04
CA THR A 90 17.96 -58.85 4.10
C THR A 90 17.46 -57.75 5.10
N ARG A 91 16.32 -57.70 5.84
CA ARG A 91 15.23 -58.63 6.29
C ARG A 91 13.96 -57.85 6.78
N ARG A 92 12.85 -58.60 7.00
CA ARG A 92 11.65 -58.43 7.89
C ARG A 92 11.76 -57.50 9.13
N ARG A 93 10.69 -56.98 9.80
CA ARG A 93 9.18 -57.08 9.88
C ARG A 93 8.71 -55.75 10.60
N SER A 94 7.59 -55.04 10.36
CA SER A 94 6.12 -55.29 10.36
C SER A 94 5.41 -55.40 11.74
N LEU A 95 4.26 -54.71 11.89
CA LEU A 95 3.22 -54.84 12.96
C LEU A 95 3.58 -54.24 14.35
N SER A 96 2.64 -53.76 15.20
CA SER A 96 1.21 -53.38 15.05
C SER A 96 0.75 -52.49 16.24
N ALA A 97 -0.55 -52.14 16.29
CA ALA A 97 -1.17 -51.13 17.16
C ALA A 97 -1.48 -51.55 18.63
N ASP A 98 -2.00 -50.55 19.38
CA ASP A 98 -3.13 -50.61 20.34
C ASP A 98 -2.94 -50.34 21.86
N SER A 99 -3.94 -49.59 22.36
CA SER A 99 -4.48 -49.49 23.74
C SER A 99 -3.79 -48.58 24.78
N ALA A 100 -4.47 -48.40 25.92
CA ALA A 100 -4.44 -47.19 26.76
C ALA A 100 -4.70 -47.45 28.28
N ARG A 101 -4.98 -46.39 29.05
CA ARG A 101 -5.17 -46.24 30.53
C ARG A 101 -3.89 -45.85 31.28
N ASP A 102 -3.91 -44.74 32.03
CA ASP A 102 -4.24 -44.58 33.47
C ASP A 102 -3.25 -45.33 34.39
N ASN A 103 -2.75 -44.77 35.51
CA ASN A 103 -3.42 -43.87 36.46
C ASN A 103 -2.44 -42.96 37.27
N SER A 104 -2.98 -42.11 38.15
CA SER A 104 -2.30 -41.08 38.98
C SER A 104 -1.69 -41.55 40.32
N TYR A 105 -0.74 -40.77 40.86
CA TYR A 105 -0.55 -40.50 42.32
C TYR A 105 0.06 -39.07 42.50
N LEU A 106 -0.59 -38.12 43.20
CA LEU A 106 -0.37 -37.62 44.59
C LEU A 106 1.03 -37.01 44.88
N THR A 107 1.27 -35.90 45.62
CA THR A 107 0.46 -34.97 46.47
C THR A 107 1.18 -33.57 46.56
N ALA A 108 0.53 -32.40 46.73
CA ALA A 108 0.24 -31.60 47.96
C ALA A 108 1.44 -31.43 48.96
N GLN A 109 1.73 -30.33 49.69
CA GLN A 109 1.12 -29.00 50.05
C GLN A 109 2.24 -27.88 50.03
N MET A 110 2.11 -26.55 50.16
CA MET A 110 1.07 -25.54 50.52
C MET A 110 1.14 -24.90 51.94
N ASN A 111 0.84 -23.59 52.08
CA ASN A 111 0.85 -22.69 53.28
C ASN A 111 2.25 -22.25 53.82
N ASN A 112 2.49 -21.08 54.49
CA ASN A 112 1.64 -19.91 54.84
C ASN A 112 2.41 -18.54 54.90
N SER A 113 1.82 -17.52 55.57
CA SER A 113 2.05 -16.05 55.49
C SER A 113 2.78 -15.36 56.69
N GLU A 114 2.68 -14.00 56.75
CA GLU A 114 3.14 -13.01 57.77
C GLU A 114 4.64 -12.57 57.66
N GLU A 115 5.03 -11.28 57.60
CA GLU A 115 4.81 -10.04 58.43
C GLU A 115 5.71 -10.01 59.71
N GLU A 116 6.25 -8.89 60.22
CA GLU A 116 6.02 -7.44 60.02
C GLU A 116 7.25 -6.54 60.46
N SER A 117 7.33 -5.28 59.97
CA SER A 117 8.01 -4.11 60.62
C SER A 117 9.58 -4.11 60.74
N SER A 118 10.34 -3.03 61.08
CA SER A 118 10.12 -1.56 61.21
C SER A 118 11.47 -0.77 61.11
N SER A 119 11.40 0.59 61.03
CA SER A 119 12.43 1.69 61.18
C SER A 119 13.89 1.38 61.61
N GLY A 120 14.96 2.13 61.27
CA GLY A 120 15.22 3.48 60.70
C GLY A 120 16.68 3.92 61.04
N LYS A 121 17.23 5.16 60.95
CA LYS A 121 16.92 6.48 60.32
C LYS A 121 18.14 7.45 60.53
N VAL A 122 18.33 8.52 59.71
CA VAL A 122 19.33 9.66 59.82
C VAL A 122 20.85 9.25 59.75
N THR A 123 21.91 10.04 59.40
CA THR A 123 22.23 11.50 59.33
C THR A 123 23.21 11.92 58.17
N SER A 124 23.40 13.26 57.97
CA SER A 124 24.54 14.08 57.42
C SER A 124 25.54 13.52 56.37
N SER A 125 26.02 14.17 55.28
CA SER A 125 26.06 15.55 54.70
C SER A 125 27.42 16.33 54.70
N ARG A 126 27.83 16.85 53.51
CA ARG A 126 28.94 17.82 53.20
C ARG A 126 30.40 17.34 53.43
N ASN A 127 31.49 17.85 52.81
CA ASN A 127 31.81 18.91 51.81
C ASN A 127 33.05 18.48 50.95
N VAL A 128 33.20 18.71 49.63
CA VAL A 128 33.74 19.89 48.86
C VAL A 128 35.28 20.13 48.91
N SER A 129 35.90 20.43 47.74
CA SER A 129 37.31 20.87 47.45
C SER A 129 38.30 19.76 47.01
N ALA A 130 39.36 19.98 46.20
CA ALA A 130 39.71 20.98 45.16
C ALA A 130 40.91 20.43 44.30
N ALA A 131 41.34 21.13 43.23
CA ALA A 131 42.21 20.56 42.18
C ALA A 131 43.74 20.84 42.31
N SER A 132 44.58 19.99 41.70
CA SER A 132 45.94 20.30 41.26
C SER A 132 46.42 19.39 40.10
N ARG A 133 47.53 19.76 39.43
CA ARG A 133 48.23 19.05 38.32
C ARG A 133 49.53 18.40 38.88
N THR A 134 50.33 17.55 38.23
CA THR A 134 50.88 17.53 36.84
C THR A 134 51.49 16.15 36.44
N SER A 135 51.58 15.89 35.13
CA SER A 135 52.60 15.03 34.44
C SER A 135 52.69 13.50 34.74
N PRO A 136 53.36 12.70 33.87
CA PRO A 136 53.15 12.59 32.42
C PRO A 136 52.73 11.16 32.00
N THR A 137 52.54 10.92 30.70
CA THR A 137 51.83 9.75 30.14
C THR A 137 52.56 8.40 30.28
N LYS A 138 51.91 7.44 30.96
CA LYS A 138 52.01 6.00 30.60
C LYS A 138 50.98 5.70 29.50
N VAL A 139 51.41 5.09 28.40
CA VAL A 139 50.49 4.58 27.36
C VAL A 139 49.72 3.40 27.94
N LYS A 140 48.40 3.51 28.08
CA LYS A 140 47.53 2.38 28.40
C LYS A 140 47.28 1.56 27.13
N PRO A 141 47.31 0.21 27.18
CA PRO A 141 46.74 -0.59 26.11
C PRO A 141 45.21 -0.34 26.07
N LEU A 142 44.70 0.05 24.91
CA LEU A 142 43.26 0.31 24.73
C LEU A 142 42.47 -0.98 25.00
N SER A 143 41.41 -0.88 25.80
CA SER A 143 40.48 -1.98 25.97
C SER A 143 39.71 -2.25 24.68
N LYS A 144 39.17 -3.47 24.55
CA LYS A 144 38.36 -3.87 23.40
C LYS A 144 37.10 -2.99 23.22
N GLY A 145 36.62 -2.36 24.29
CA GLY A 145 35.52 -1.39 24.24
C GLY A 145 35.93 -0.01 23.70
N GLU A 146 37.11 0.49 24.09
CA GLU A 146 37.62 1.77 23.58
C GLU A 146 37.95 1.69 22.08
N PHE A 147 38.53 0.58 21.61
CA PHE A 147 38.72 0.34 20.18
C PHE A 147 37.41 0.33 19.38
N LEU A 148 36.34 -0.26 19.93
CA LEU A 148 35.01 -0.26 19.33
C LEU A 148 34.30 1.11 19.37
N SER A 149 34.70 2.01 20.28
CA SER A 149 34.20 3.39 20.29
C SER A 149 34.85 4.28 19.24
N VAL A 150 36.12 4.03 18.87
CA VAL A 150 36.83 4.72 17.78
C VAL A 150 36.33 4.28 16.40
N LEU A 151 35.87 3.03 16.27
CA LEU A 151 35.26 2.51 15.03
C LEU A 151 33.79 2.94 14.83
N ARG A 152 33.28 3.89 15.63
CA ARG A 152 31.88 4.31 15.61
C ARG A 152 31.70 5.54 14.70
N PRO A 153 30.79 5.52 13.70
CA PRO A 153 30.55 6.69 12.85
C PRO A 153 30.13 7.93 13.67
N PRO A 154 30.56 9.15 13.27
CA PRO A 154 30.51 10.35 14.11
C PRO A 154 29.10 10.88 14.44
N ASN A 155 28.03 10.32 13.83
CA ASN A 155 26.64 10.73 14.05
C ASN A 155 25.88 9.85 15.08
N SER A 156 26.60 9.18 16.00
CA SER A 156 26.01 8.26 16.99
C SER A 156 25.78 8.85 18.40
N SER A 157 26.01 10.15 18.58
CA SER A 157 25.62 10.91 19.78
C SER A 157 24.18 11.44 19.67
N GLU A 158 23.32 10.96 20.56
CA GLU A 158 22.02 11.56 20.95
C GLU A 158 21.05 12.00 19.83
N SER A 159 20.94 11.22 18.74
CA SER A 159 19.65 11.16 18.06
C SER A 159 18.62 10.52 18.99
N LYS A 160 17.58 11.26 19.39
CA LYS A 160 16.46 10.70 20.16
C LYS A 160 15.88 9.53 19.36
N ALA A 161 15.97 8.32 19.92
CA ALA A 161 15.53 7.11 19.24
C ALA A 161 14.04 7.20 18.88
N GLY A 162 13.74 7.39 17.59
CA GLY A 162 12.37 7.50 17.10
C GLY A 162 11.57 6.21 17.36
N PRO A 163 10.24 6.29 17.47
CA PRO A 163 9.40 5.17 17.88
C PRO A 163 9.62 3.93 17.01
N GLN A 164 9.65 2.76 17.66
CA GLN A 164 10.03 1.49 17.06
C GLN A 164 9.23 1.19 15.79
N LYS A 165 9.94 0.90 14.69
CA LYS A 165 9.35 0.49 13.42
C LYS A 165 9.20 -1.03 13.40
N HIS A 166 7.98 -1.52 13.15
CA HIS A 166 7.68 -2.95 13.08
C HIS A 166 7.54 -3.42 11.62
N PRO A 167 7.98 -4.65 11.27
CA PRO A 167 7.79 -5.20 9.93
C PRO A 167 6.29 -5.40 9.61
N PRO A 168 5.88 -5.36 8.32
CA PRO A 168 4.48 -5.51 7.93
C PRO A 168 3.83 -6.80 8.49
N LEU A 169 2.66 -6.67 9.11
CA LEU A 169 1.90 -7.80 9.64
C LEU A 169 1.00 -8.39 8.55
N THR A 170 1.15 -9.67 8.24
CA THR A 170 0.22 -10.35 7.31
C THR A 170 -1.04 -10.79 8.06
N LEU A 171 -2.20 -10.37 7.57
CA LEU A 171 -3.53 -10.68 8.09
C LEU A 171 -4.12 -11.76 7.16
N SER A 172 -4.07 -13.03 7.58
CA SER A 172 -4.43 -14.18 6.76
C SER A 172 -5.89 -14.64 6.90
N THR A 173 -6.66 -14.08 7.84
CA THR A 173 -8.06 -14.44 8.10
C THR A 173 -8.97 -13.21 8.15
N PRO A 174 -10.28 -13.34 7.82
CA PRO A 174 -11.22 -12.22 7.88
C PRO A 174 -11.28 -11.54 9.25
N GLN A 175 -11.18 -12.33 10.32
CA GLN A 175 -11.22 -11.83 11.70
C GLN A 175 -9.98 -10.99 12.03
N LEU A 176 -8.80 -11.34 11.50
CA LEU A 176 -7.59 -10.53 11.66
C LEU A 176 -7.66 -9.24 10.83
N VAL A 177 -8.26 -9.27 9.64
CA VAL A 177 -8.49 -8.08 8.81
C VAL A 177 -9.42 -7.09 9.53
N ALA A 178 -10.61 -7.53 9.95
CA ALA A 178 -11.59 -6.69 10.64
C ALA A 178 -11.10 -6.19 12.02
N LYS A 179 -10.25 -6.95 12.72
CA LYS A 179 -9.67 -6.54 14.01
C LYS A 179 -8.61 -5.43 13.89
N HIS A 180 -7.89 -5.38 12.77
CA HIS A 180 -6.70 -4.52 12.62
C HIS A 180 -6.86 -3.39 11.60
N THR A 181 -7.91 -3.41 10.78
CA THR A 181 -8.15 -2.43 9.71
C THR A 181 -9.64 -2.15 9.54
N PRO A 182 -10.06 -0.97 9.07
CA PRO A 182 -11.44 -0.67 8.68
C PRO A 182 -11.80 -1.34 7.34
N CYS A 183 -11.60 -2.66 7.27
CA CYS A 183 -11.85 -3.48 6.10
C CYS A 183 -12.47 -4.82 6.51
N THR A 184 -13.29 -5.40 5.63
CA THR A 184 -13.69 -6.81 5.70
C THR A 184 -13.24 -7.52 4.44
N ILE A 185 -13.04 -8.85 4.52
CA ILE A 185 -12.68 -9.69 3.36
C ILE A 185 -13.57 -10.92 3.31
N HIS A 186 -14.10 -11.20 2.12
CA HIS A 186 -14.97 -12.32 1.82
C HIS A 186 -14.32 -13.14 0.71
N THR A 187 -14.23 -14.45 0.90
CA THR A 187 -13.59 -15.39 -0.04
C THR A 187 -14.64 -16.17 -0.82
N SER A 188 -14.40 -16.36 -2.12
CA SER A 188 -15.27 -17.11 -3.03
C SER A 188 -16.69 -16.53 -3.17
N ILE A 189 -16.79 -15.21 -3.39
CA ILE A 189 -18.09 -14.49 -3.36
C ILE A 189 -18.99 -14.73 -4.59
N LEU A 190 -18.40 -15.08 -5.74
CA LEU A 190 -19.13 -15.40 -6.97
C LEU A 190 -19.19 -16.92 -7.20
N PRO A 191 -20.20 -17.43 -7.92
CA PRO A 191 -20.16 -18.77 -8.50
C PRO A 191 -18.85 -19.00 -9.29
N PRO A 192 -18.19 -20.18 -9.19
CA PRO A 192 -16.90 -20.42 -9.84
C PRO A 192 -16.87 -20.23 -11.36
N ASP A 193 -17.98 -20.53 -12.07
CA ASP A 193 -18.15 -20.21 -13.49
C ASP A 193 -18.06 -18.69 -13.73
N LEU A 194 -18.93 -17.92 -13.07
CA LEU A 194 -18.97 -16.46 -13.18
C LEU A 194 -17.61 -15.83 -12.85
N ALA A 195 -16.92 -16.31 -11.81
CA ALA A 195 -15.59 -15.83 -11.45
C ALA A 195 -14.55 -16.06 -12.56
N CYS A 196 -14.61 -17.20 -13.26
CA CYS A 196 -13.74 -17.49 -14.40
C CYS A 196 -14.16 -16.69 -15.64
N ARG A 197 -15.44 -16.70 -16.00
CA ARG A 197 -16.03 -15.98 -17.14
C ARG A 197 -15.78 -14.47 -17.06
N LEU A 198 -15.90 -13.89 -15.88
CA LEU A 198 -15.52 -12.49 -15.61
C LEU A 198 -14.01 -12.27 -15.71
N PHE A 199 -13.18 -13.17 -15.16
CA PHE A 199 -11.73 -13.08 -15.31
C PHE A 199 -11.30 -13.09 -16.78
N TYR A 200 -11.85 -14.01 -17.61
CA TYR A 200 -11.60 -14.04 -19.05
C TYR A 200 -12.08 -12.77 -19.75
N SER A 201 -13.29 -12.29 -19.45
CA SER A 201 -13.87 -11.09 -20.07
C SER A 201 -13.00 -9.84 -19.81
N MET A 202 -12.56 -9.66 -18.56
CA MET A 202 -11.74 -8.50 -18.18
C MET A 202 -10.28 -8.66 -18.62
N LEU A 203 -9.76 -9.89 -18.71
CA LEU A 203 -8.44 -10.16 -19.28
C LEU A 203 -8.38 -9.79 -20.77
N ASP A 204 -9.44 -10.09 -21.53
CA ASP A 204 -9.51 -9.71 -22.95
C ASP A 204 -9.62 -8.19 -23.13
N LEU A 205 -10.55 -7.56 -22.41
CA LEU A 205 -10.66 -6.09 -22.38
C LEU A 205 -9.34 -5.42 -21.95
N SER A 206 -8.55 -6.05 -21.07
CA SER A 206 -7.26 -5.51 -20.62
C SER A 206 -6.16 -5.44 -21.69
N ARG A 207 -6.40 -5.96 -22.90
CA ARG A 207 -5.53 -5.75 -24.08
C ARG A 207 -5.54 -4.28 -24.53
N GLU A 208 -6.67 -3.58 -24.34
CA GLU A 208 -6.91 -2.20 -24.77
C GLU A 208 -6.79 -1.17 -23.62
N TRP A 209 -6.28 -1.58 -22.45
CA TRP A 209 -6.15 -0.69 -21.28
C TRP A 209 -4.79 0.00 -21.23
N ASP A 210 -4.81 1.34 -21.09
CA ASP A 210 -3.60 2.15 -20.97
C ASP A 210 -2.93 2.03 -19.60
N ARG A 211 -1.67 2.46 -19.56
CA ARG A 211 -0.97 2.81 -18.33
C ARG A 211 -1.22 4.29 -18.03
N ASN A 212 -1.78 4.62 -16.87
CA ASN A 212 -2.04 6.02 -16.51
C ASN A 212 -0.73 6.82 -16.35
N ARG A 213 -0.73 8.10 -16.75
CA ARG A 213 0.44 9.00 -16.70
C ARG A 213 0.13 10.25 -15.88
N TRP A 214 1.07 10.69 -15.05
CA TRP A 214 0.91 11.90 -14.22
C TRP A 214 2.28 12.53 -13.90
N TYR A 215 2.30 13.81 -13.49
CA TYR A 215 3.53 14.48 -13.06
C TYR A 215 3.85 14.19 -11.59
N LEU A 216 5.11 13.84 -11.30
CA LEU A 216 5.64 13.60 -9.96
C LEU A 216 7.05 14.20 -9.85
N PHE A 217 7.21 15.24 -9.03
CA PHE A 217 8.43 16.06 -8.96
C PHE A 217 8.87 16.54 -10.35
N ASP A 218 7.91 17.16 -11.06
CA ASP A 218 8.04 17.77 -12.40
C ASP A 218 8.47 16.81 -13.53
N ARG A 219 8.64 15.51 -13.23
CA ARG A 219 8.82 14.43 -14.21
C ARG A 219 7.48 13.77 -14.52
N LEU A 220 7.20 13.53 -15.80
CA LEU A 220 6.08 12.68 -16.22
C LEU A 220 6.42 11.22 -15.92
N VAL A 221 5.60 10.56 -15.10
CA VAL A 221 5.76 9.15 -14.73
C VAL A 221 4.55 8.32 -15.18
N GLU A 222 4.78 7.04 -15.46
CA GLU A 222 3.76 6.11 -15.95
C GLU A 222 3.46 4.99 -14.93
N SER A 223 2.22 4.52 -14.93
CA SER A 223 1.74 3.43 -14.08
C SER A 223 2.39 2.09 -14.43
N PRO A 224 3.01 1.39 -13.46
CA PRO A 224 3.47 0.02 -13.63
C PRO A 224 2.35 -1.02 -13.75
N HIS A 225 1.09 -0.63 -14.01
CA HIS A 225 -0.04 -1.53 -14.28
C HIS A 225 -1.04 -0.86 -15.22
N LYS A 226 -1.77 -1.67 -16.01
CA LYS A 226 -2.81 -1.19 -16.94
C LYS A 226 -4.12 -0.91 -16.19
N THR A 227 -4.85 0.15 -16.57
CA THR A 227 -6.08 0.58 -15.87
C THR A 227 -7.20 1.03 -16.82
N CYS A 228 -8.43 0.79 -16.41
CA CYS A 228 -9.65 1.18 -17.13
C CYS A 228 -10.72 1.66 -16.15
N PHE A 229 -11.34 2.80 -16.44
CA PHE A 229 -12.49 3.30 -15.69
C PHE A 229 -13.77 2.96 -16.44
N LEU A 230 -14.61 2.11 -15.84
CA LEU A 230 -15.87 1.66 -16.42
C LEU A 230 -17.06 2.29 -15.69
N VAL A 231 -18.13 2.54 -16.45
CA VAL A 231 -19.39 3.09 -15.94
C VAL A 231 -20.52 2.08 -16.10
N ARG A 232 -21.41 2.01 -15.11
CA ARG A 232 -22.61 1.18 -15.16
C ARG A 232 -23.72 1.93 -15.92
N LYS A 233 -24.36 1.27 -16.87
CA LYS A 233 -25.56 1.79 -17.54
C LYS A 233 -26.80 1.18 -16.94
N TYR A 234 -27.71 2.05 -16.48
CA TYR A 234 -29.09 1.69 -16.19
C TYR A 234 -29.89 1.71 -17.50
N THR A 235 -30.95 0.92 -17.59
CA THR A 235 -31.69 0.71 -18.85
C THR A 235 -32.64 1.85 -19.17
N ALA A 236 -32.55 2.39 -20.39
CA ALA A 236 -33.44 3.37 -21.01
C ALA A 236 -33.59 4.71 -20.26
N ASP A 237 -34.23 4.71 -19.10
CA ASP A 237 -34.53 5.88 -18.25
C ASP A 237 -33.29 6.38 -17.50
N THR A 238 -32.20 6.61 -18.24
CA THR A 238 -30.94 7.08 -17.68
C THR A 238 -31.11 8.55 -17.29
N PRO A 239 -30.95 8.95 -16.00
CA PRO A 239 -31.10 10.34 -15.61
C PRO A 239 -30.01 11.23 -16.22
N GLU A 240 -30.25 12.55 -16.20
CA GLU A 240 -29.35 13.65 -16.62
C GLU A 240 -27.91 13.57 -16.06
N TRP A 241 -27.69 12.71 -15.07
CA TRP A 241 -26.39 12.42 -14.45
C TRP A 241 -25.42 11.64 -15.35
N ALA A 242 -25.89 11.02 -16.45
CA ALA A 242 -25.03 10.24 -17.34
C ALA A 242 -23.84 11.05 -17.89
N ASP A 243 -24.10 12.25 -18.40
CA ASP A 243 -23.09 13.14 -19.00
C ASP A 243 -22.13 13.71 -17.94
N GLU A 244 -22.61 13.88 -16.70
CA GLU A 244 -21.77 14.25 -15.55
C GLU A 244 -20.83 13.10 -15.17
N ILE A 245 -21.24 11.83 -15.27
CA ILE A 245 -20.34 10.70 -15.01
C ILE A 245 -19.24 10.60 -16.10
N GLU A 246 -19.52 11.05 -17.34
CA GLU A 246 -18.44 11.23 -18.33
C GLU A 246 -17.48 12.38 -17.97
N GLU A 247 -17.96 13.49 -17.38
CA GLU A 247 -17.06 14.53 -16.85
C GLU A 247 -16.18 14.00 -15.70
N ALA A 248 -16.76 13.24 -14.79
CA ALA A 248 -16.03 12.56 -13.72
C ALA A 248 -15.01 11.54 -14.27
N THR A 249 -15.31 10.90 -15.40
CA THR A 249 -14.38 10.00 -16.10
C THR A 249 -13.23 10.76 -16.77
N ARG A 250 -13.51 11.89 -17.43
CA ARG A 250 -12.46 12.78 -17.98
C ARG A 250 -11.51 13.25 -16.87
N PHE A 251 -12.03 13.56 -15.68
CA PHE A 251 -11.21 13.91 -14.51
C PHE A 251 -10.35 12.74 -14.00
N TRP A 252 -10.86 11.50 -14.01
CA TRP A 252 -10.07 10.30 -13.64
C TRP A 252 -8.85 10.09 -14.54
N TYR A 253 -8.96 10.42 -15.83
CA TYR A 253 -7.88 10.38 -16.82
C TYR A 253 -7.06 11.69 -16.90
N ASN A 254 -6.96 12.44 -15.79
CA ASN A 254 -6.24 13.72 -15.70
C ASN A 254 -6.68 14.81 -16.71
N GLY A 255 -7.83 14.66 -17.36
CA GLY A 255 -8.33 15.55 -18.42
C GLY A 255 -8.13 15.02 -19.85
N ALA A 256 -7.49 13.87 -20.04
CA ALA A 256 -7.42 13.24 -21.36
C ALA A 256 -8.82 12.80 -21.82
N ALA A 257 -9.22 13.27 -23.01
CA ALA A 257 -10.45 12.84 -23.64
C ALA A 257 -10.28 11.42 -24.21
N LYS A 258 -11.22 10.54 -23.92
CA LYS A 258 -11.50 9.32 -24.70
C LYS A 258 -12.86 9.49 -25.36
N ASP A 259 -12.99 9.05 -26.60
CA ASP A 259 -14.20 9.26 -27.41
C ASP A 259 -15.45 8.57 -26.87
N ARG A 260 -15.28 7.59 -25.97
CA ARG A 260 -16.37 6.92 -25.25
C ARG A 260 -15.89 6.31 -23.94
N THR A 261 -16.66 6.47 -22.87
CA THR A 261 -16.41 5.73 -21.63
C THR A 261 -16.86 4.27 -21.77
N PRO A 262 -16.00 3.27 -21.48
CA PRO A 262 -16.39 1.87 -21.54
C PRO A 262 -17.38 1.51 -20.42
N THR A 263 -18.26 0.56 -20.70
CA THR A 263 -19.36 0.17 -19.79
C THR A 263 -19.12 -1.18 -19.14
N PHE A 264 -19.75 -1.44 -18.01
CA PHE A 264 -19.71 -2.75 -17.35
C PHE A 264 -20.10 -3.87 -18.35
N PRO A 265 -19.22 -4.86 -18.65
CA PRO A 265 -19.59 -6.00 -19.48
C PRO A 265 -20.58 -6.94 -18.75
N PRO A 266 -21.33 -7.81 -19.45
CA PRO A 266 -22.42 -8.59 -18.84
C PRO A 266 -22.01 -9.41 -17.61
N ALA A 267 -20.85 -10.08 -17.64
CA ALA A 267 -20.32 -10.84 -16.49
C ALA A 267 -19.94 -9.94 -15.30
N MET A 268 -19.61 -8.67 -15.53
CA MET A 268 -19.29 -7.71 -14.48
C MET A 268 -20.56 -7.12 -13.85
N GLU A 269 -21.61 -6.91 -14.65
CA GLU A 269 -22.94 -6.54 -14.15
C GLU A 269 -23.58 -7.68 -13.33
N GLU A 270 -23.45 -8.93 -13.79
CA GLU A 270 -23.86 -10.13 -13.03
C GLU A 270 -23.12 -10.23 -11.69
N ALA A 271 -21.80 -10.04 -11.68
CA ALA A 271 -21.00 -10.03 -10.45
C ALA A 271 -21.27 -8.83 -9.54
N CYS A 272 -21.60 -7.66 -10.11
CA CYS A 272 -21.94 -6.45 -9.37
C CYS A 272 -23.08 -6.69 -8.39
N LYS A 273 -24.11 -7.45 -8.79
CA LYS A 273 -25.26 -7.82 -7.95
C LYS A 273 -24.87 -8.57 -6.68
N TYR A 274 -23.88 -9.47 -6.75
CA TYR A 274 -23.32 -10.16 -5.59
C TYR A 274 -22.53 -9.21 -4.69
N VAL A 275 -21.72 -8.32 -5.28
CA VAL A 275 -20.93 -7.32 -4.53
C VAL A 275 -21.85 -6.34 -3.79
N GLU A 276 -22.87 -5.80 -4.46
CA GLU A 276 -23.83 -4.86 -3.87
C GLU A 276 -24.60 -5.49 -2.70
N ARG A 277 -25.03 -6.75 -2.82
CA ARG A 277 -25.66 -7.48 -1.71
C ARG A 277 -24.73 -7.58 -0.50
N ILE A 278 -23.53 -8.12 -0.67
CA ILE A 278 -22.57 -8.35 0.42
C ILE A 278 -22.13 -7.02 1.06
N VAL A 279 -21.92 -5.97 0.26
CA VAL A 279 -21.58 -4.63 0.78
C VAL A 279 -22.73 -4.07 1.61
N ASN A 280 -23.98 -4.13 1.15
CA ASN A 280 -25.11 -3.65 1.94
C ASN A 280 -25.32 -4.48 3.21
N GLU A 281 -25.12 -5.81 3.17
CA GLU A 281 -25.15 -6.65 4.37
C GLU A 281 -24.11 -6.21 5.41
N GLU A 282 -22.85 -6.02 5.02
CA GLU A 282 -21.79 -5.55 5.94
C GLU A 282 -22.04 -4.13 6.46
N MET A 283 -22.57 -3.23 5.62
CA MET A 283 -22.93 -1.86 6.02
C MET A 283 -24.03 -1.83 7.09
N HIS A 284 -24.96 -2.79 7.08
CA HIS A 284 -26.01 -2.91 8.10
C HIS A 284 -25.54 -3.55 9.42
N LYS A 285 -24.35 -4.18 9.46
CA LYS A 285 -23.79 -4.83 10.66
C LYS A 285 -23.07 -3.86 11.62
N ARG A 286 -22.85 -2.61 11.21
CA ARG A 286 -22.03 -1.63 11.95
C ARG A 286 -22.74 -0.30 12.18
N THR A 287 -22.35 0.40 13.24
CA THR A 287 -22.63 1.82 13.40
C THR A 287 -21.94 2.59 12.26
N ARG A 288 -22.63 3.61 11.72
CA ARG A 288 -22.12 4.50 10.67
C ARG A 288 -21.65 5.83 11.26
N PHE A 289 -20.62 6.44 10.66
CA PHE A 289 -20.19 7.80 11.01
C PHE A 289 -21.23 8.82 10.52
N PRO A 290 -21.37 10.00 11.19
CA PRO A 290 -22.39 10.98 10.83
C PRO A 290 -22.36 11.40 9.36
N LEU A 291 -21.16 11.57 8.79
CA LEU A 291 -20.94 12.00 7.40
C LEU A 291 -20.94 10.87 6.35
N GLU A 292 -21.36 9.64 6.70
CA GLU A 292 -21.69 8.62 5.71
C GLU A 292 -23.01 8.93 5.00
N TRP A 293 -23.14 8.57 3.71
CA TRP A 293 -24.38 8.68 2.94
C TRP A 293 -25.55 8.01 3.67
N GLY A 294 -26.68 8.70 3.78
CA GLY A 294 -27.85 8.25 4.55
C GLY A 294 -28.47 6.94 4.00
N GLY A 295 -28.41 6.77 2.68
CA GLY A 295 -29.02 5.65 1.93
C GLY A 295 -30.32 6.04 1.24
N GLU A 296 -30.59 5.41 0.10
CA GLU A 296 -31.81 5.61 -0.69
C GLU A 296 -32.87 4.54 -0.36
N PRO A 297 -34.17 4.80 -0.56
CA PRO A 297 -35.16 3.73 -0.65
C PRO A 297 -34.87 2.83 -1.87
N PRO A 298 -35.30 1.56 -1.85
CA PRO A 298 -35.41 0.75 -3.06
C PRO A 298 -36.34 1.44 -4.09
N ARG A 299 -35.96 1.40 -5.36
CA ARG A 299 -36.75 1.81 -6.52
C ARG A 299 -37.44 0.56 -7.09
N GLY A 300 -38.45 0.72 -7.96
CA GLY A 300 -39.22 -0.43 -8.49
C GLY A 300 -38.39 -1.45 -9.29
N SER A 301 -37.23 -1.04 -9.84
CA SER A 301 -36.26 -1.95 -10.48
C SER A 301 -35.40 -2.76 -9.51
N ASP A 302 -35.52 -2.50 -8.20
CA ASP A 302 -34.61 -3.00 -7.18
C ASP A 302 -35.20 -4.12 -6.32
N GLU A 303 -36.38 -4.67 -6.64
CA GLU A 303 -36.99 -5.72 -5.80
C GLU A 303 -36.10 -6.98 -5.69
N ASP A 304 -35.36 -7.34 -6.75
CA ASP A 304 -34.32 -8.38 -6.76
C ASP A 304 -33.06 -8.05 -5.90
N PHE A 305 -32.90 -6.79 -5.50
CA PHE A 305 -31.68 -6.23 -4.88
C PHE A 305 -31.94 -5.53 -3.54
N ALA A 306 -33.20 -5.39 -3.13
CA ALA A 306 -33.62 -4.74 -1.90
C ALA A 306 -33.16 -5.56 -0.68
N PRO A 307 -32.40 -4.98 0.27
CA PRO A 307 -31.91 -5.72 1.42
C PRO A 307 -33.07 -6.21 2.30
N GLU A 308 -33.07 -7.52 2.54
CA GLU A 308 -34.19 -8.31 3.06
C GLU A 308 -34.84 -7.70 4.31
N GLY A 309 -36.18 -7.59 4.31
CA GLY A 309 -36.94 -6.93 5.38
C GLY A 309 -37.11 -5.41 5.20
N GLY A 310 -37.13 -4.90 3.96
CA GLY A 310 -37.47 -3.50 3.66
C GLY A 310 -36.42 -2.47 4.07
N LYS A 311 -35.15 -2.88 4.16
CA LYS A 311 -34.04 -2.01 4.57
C LYS A 311 -33.68 -1.01 3.45
N LYS A 312 -33.10 0.13 3.81
CA LYS A 312 -32.60 1.12 2.83
C LYS A 312 -31.39 0.57 2.08
N ILE A 313 -31.22 0.96 0.82
CA ILE A 313 -29.99 0.67 0.07
C ILE A 313 -28.96 1.75 0.40
N ILE A 314 -27.93 1.36 1.15
CA ILE A 314 -26.89 2.27 1.65
C ILE A 314 -25.81 2.50 0.60
N TRP A 315 -25.53 1.50 -0.25
CA TRP A 315 -24.46 1.55 -1.23
C TRP A 315 -24.86 0.90 -2.55
N ARG A 316 -24.40 1.45 -3.67
CA ARG A 316 -24.56 0.88 -5.02
C ARG A 316 -23.29 1.12 -5.82
N ALA A 317 -22.93 0.22 -6.73
CA ALA A 317 -21.87 0.50 -7.68
C ALA A 317 -22.46 1.17 -8.93
N ASN A 318 -21.97 2.37 -9.25
CA ASN A 318 -22.28 3.07 -10.51
C ASN A 318 -21.03 3.25 -11.39
N VAL A 319 -19.83 3.15 -10.81
CA VAL A 319 -18.55 3.18 -11.53
C VAL A 319 -17.57 2.17 -10.95
N ALA A 320 -16.54 1.81 -11.71
CA ALA A 320 -15.45 0.96 -11.23
C ALA A 320 -14.11 1.30 -11.88
N ALA A 321 -13.04 1.32 -11.07
CA ALA A 321 -11.68 1.31 -11.58
C ALA A 321 -11.18 -0.13 -11.66
N SER A 322 -10.97 -0.63 -12.87
CA SER A 322 -10.42 -1.95 -13.13
C SER A 322 -8.93 -1.86 -13.44
N ASN A 323 -8.14 -2.72 -12.81
CA ASN A 323 -6.68 -2.70 -12.89
C ASN A 323 -6.17 -4.11 -13.23
N CYS A 324 -5.30 -4.20 -14.24
CA CYS A 324 -4.63 -5.43 -14.66
C CYS A 324 -3.17 -5.36 -14.23
N TYR A 325 -2.75 -6.32 -13.40
CA TYR A 325 -1.37 -6.49 -12.94
C TYR A 325 -0.80 -7.78 -13.53
N GLU A 326 0.13 -7.67 -14.46
CA GLU A 326 0.80 -8.78 -15.12
C GLU A 326 2.08 -9.19 -14.37
N GLY A 327 2.13 -10.42 -13.88
CA GLY A 327 3.28 -10.91 -13.13
C GLY A 327 3.47 -10.27 -11.75
N ALA A 328 4.69 -10.35 -11.23
CA ALA A 328 5.03 -9.95 -9.86
C ALA A 328 5.60 -8.52 -9.73
N LYS A 329 6.04 -7.92 -10.86
CA LYS A 329 6.66 -6.57 -10.91
C LYS A 329 5.64 -5.44 -11.03
N GLU A 330 4.46 -5.69 -11.61
CA GLU A 330 3.43 -4.66 -11.77
C GLU A 330 2.76 -4.30 -10.43
N THR A 331 2.55 -3.00 -10.18
CA THR A 331 2.29 -2.43 -8.85
C THR A 331 1.47 -1.14 -8.87
N VAL A 332 0.93 -0.78 -7.71
CA VAL A 332 0.48 0.58 -7.41
C VAL A 332 1.01 1.03 -6.03
N GLY A 333 1.54 2.26 -5.97
CA GLY A 333 2.14 2.84 -4.77
C GLY A 333 1.13 3.17 -3.65
N PHE A 334 1.63 3.71 -2.53
CA PHE A 334 0.79 4.08 -1.38
C PHE A 334 -0.08 5.31 -1.65
N HIS A 335 -1.37 5.09 -1.90
CA HIS A 335 -2.36 6.11 -2.20
C HIS A 335 -3.63 5.99 -1.34
N THR A 336 -4.53 6.94 -1.51
CA THR A 336 -5.93 6.89 -1.06
C THR A 336 -6.78 7.04 -2.32
N ASP A 337 -8.01 6.53 -2.31
CA ASP A 337 -8.96 6.84 -3.37
C ASP A 337 -9.32 8.35 -3.38
N ALA A 338 -9.63 8.88 -4.56
CA ALA A 338 -9.93 10.30 -4.75
C ALA A 338 -11.36 10.62 -4.27
N LEU A 339 -11.47 11.31 -3.13
CA LEU A 339 -12.76 11.53 -2.47
C LEU A 339 -13.72 12.48 -3.22
N THR A 340 -13.27 13.21 -4.25
CA THR A 340 -14.03 14.27 -4.94
C THR A 340 -15.47 13.91 -5.27
N TYR A 341 -15.71 12.72 -5.82
CA TYR A 341 -17.03 12.22 -6.20
C TYR A 341 -17.56 11.13 -5.25
N LEU A 342 -16.71 10.60 -4.37
CA LEU A 342 -17.06 9.59 -3.37
C LEU A 342 -17.62 10.21 -2.07
N GLY A 343 -17.36 11.50 -1.84
CA GLY A 343 -17.67 12.22 -0.61
C GLY A 343 -16.86 11.76 0.61
N PRO A 344 -17.22 12.26 1.81
CA PRO A 344 -16.73 11.77 3.09
C PRO A 344 -17.04 10.29 3.35
N TYR A 345 -16.16 9.62 4.09
CA TYR A 345 -16.37 8.28 4.63
C TYR A 345 -16.88 7.23 3.61
N PRO A 346 -16.31 7.14 2.40
CA PRO A 346 -16.84 6.26 1.38
C PRO A 346 -16.62 4.79 1.73
N THR A 347 -17.55 3.96 1.28
CA THR A 347 -17.35 2.50 1.23
C THR A 347 -17.01 2.10 -0.20
N ILE A 348 -16.00 1.25 -0.36
CA ILE A 348 -15.39 0.91 -1.66
C ILE A 348 -15.12 -0.60 -1.69
N ALA A 349 -15.50 -1.27 -2.78
CA ALA A 349 -15.53 -2.73 -2.84
C ALA A 349 -14.58 -3.26 -3.94
N SER A 350 -13.53 -3.97 -3.55
CA SER A 350 -12.42 -4.38 -4.42
C SER A 350 -12.40 -5.89 -4.63
N LEU A 351 -12.92 -6.36 -5.77
CA LEU A 351 -12.92 -7.76 -6.18
C LEU A 351 -11.58 -8.12 -6.86
N SER A 352 -10.98 -9.23 -6.47
CA SER A 352 -9.71 -9.76 -7.01
C SER A 352 -9.93 -11.07 -7.77
N LEU A 353 -9.38 -11.18 -8.97
CA LEU A 353 -9.48 -12.34 -9.85
C LEU A 353 -8.11 -12.64 -10.48
N GLY A 354 -7.68 -13.91 -10.48
CA GLY A 354 -6.41 -14.33 -11.08
C GLY A 354 -5.34 -14.65 -10.03
N THR A 355 -4.08 -14.36 -10.32
CA THR A 355 -2.98 -14.63 -9.37
C THR A 355 -3.19 -13.93 -8.04
N THR A 356 -2.85 -14.62 -6.95
CA THR A 356 -2.81 -14.02 -5.62
C THR A 356 -1.78 -12.89 -5.59
N ARG A 357 -2.18 -11.69 -5.17
CA ARG A 357 -1.28 -10.57 -4.85
C ARG A 357 -1.58 -10.05 -3.45
N LEU A 358 -0.63 -9.33 -2.86
CA LEU A 358 -0.86 -8.62 -1.60
C LEU A 358 -1.60 -7.31 -1.85
N PHE A 359 -2.66 -7.05 -1.08
CA PHE A 359 -3.18 -5.72 -0.82
C PHE A 359 -2.53 -5.21 0.47
N ARG A 360 -1.82 -4.08 0.43
CA ARG A 360 -1.03 -3.57 1.56
C ARG A 360 -1.56 -2.23 2.05
N LEU A 361 -2.07 -2.23 3.28
CA LEU A 361 -2.50 -1.05 4.02
C LEU A 361 -1.36 -0.52 4.89
N ARG A 362 -1.25 0.80 5.02
CA ARG A 362 -0.35 1.49 5.95
C ARG A 362 -1.08 2.65 6.59
N GLU A 363 -1.05 2.66 7.91
CA GLU A 363 -1.64 3.68 8.76
C GLU A 363 -1.00 5.06 8.52
N VAL A 364 -1.82 6.11 8.56
CA VAL A 364 -1.36 7.51 8.66
C VAL A 364 -1.44 7.94 10.12
N ILE A 365 -0.27 8.29 10.68
CA ILE A 365 -0.17 8.66 12.09
C ILE A 365 -0.64 10.12 12.31
N PRO A 366 -1.57 10.36 13.25
CA PRO A 366 -1.97 11.70 13.74
C PRO A 366 -0.80 12.59 14.10
N SER A 367 -0.98 13.91 14.07
CA SER A 367 0.16 14.82 14.12
C SER A 367 0.89 14.90 15.46
N ASP A 368 0.15 14.67 16.53
CA ASP A 368 0.58 14.51 17.93
C ASP A 368 1.25 13.15 18.19
N GLU A 369 0.73 12.07 17.61
CA GLU A 369 1.21 10.70 17.86
C GLU A 369 2.55 10.35 17.18
N LYS A 370 3.07 11.20 16.28
CA LYS A 370 4.34 10.98 15.55
C LYS A 370 5.56 10.78 16.46
N GLY A 371 5.53 11.37 17.65
CA GLY A 371 6.61 11.23 18.64
C GLY A 371 6.52 9.95 19.47
N THR A 372 5.34 9.34 19.56
CA THR A 372 5.05 8.24 20.49
C THR A 372 5.01 6.86 19.82
N ARG A 373 4.58 6.78 18.55
CA ARG A 373 4.45 5.51 17.83
C ARG A 373 4.76 5.62 16.32
N SER A 374 5.00 4.48 15.69
CA SER A 374 5.24 4.39 14.23
C SER A 374 4.01 3.83 13.50
N ALA A 375 3.88 4.18 12.21
CA ALA A 375 2.81 3.71 11.33
C ALA A 375 2.80 2.19 11.19
N ARG A 376 1.70 1.52 11.60
CA ARG A 376 1.56 0.09 11.33
C ARG A 376 1.32 -0.15 9.83
N THR A 377 1.88 -1.24 9.32
CA THR A 377 1.68 -1.70 7.94
C THR A 377 1.14 -3.13 7.99
N PHE A 378 0.13 -3.41 7.16
CA PHE A 378 -0.57 -4.69 7.09
C PHE A 378 -0.55 -5.22 5.65
N ASN A 379 -0.38 -6.54 5.47
CA ASN A 379 -0.57 -7.21 4.19
C ASN A 379 -1.82 -8.09 4.28
N ILE A 380 -2.69 -8.03 3.28
CA ILE A 380 -3.85 -8.90 3.11
C ILE A 380 -3.63 -9.68 1.80
N PRO A 381 -3.47 -11.01 1.84
CA PRO A 381 -3.40 -11.82 0.62
C PRO A 381 -4.77 -11.82 -0.08
N MET A 382 -4.79 -11.44 -1.37
CA MET A 382 -6.00 -11.36 -2.19
C MET A 382 -6.00 -12.47 -3.25
N PRO A 383 -6.54 -13.67 -2.97
CA PRO A 383 -6.66 -14.76 -3.96
C PRO A 383 -7.75 -14.47 -5.01
N HIS A 384 -7.85 -15.32 -6.03
CA HIS A 384 -8.96 -15.31 -6.98
C HIS A 384 -10.33 -15.39 -6.27
N ASN A 385 -11.32 -14.65 -6.78
CA ASN A 385 -12.69 -14.57 -6.27
C ASN A 385 -12.79 -14.07 -4.82
N SER A 386 -11.87 -13.19 -4.39
CA SER A 386 -11.94 -12.52 -3.08
C SER A 386 -12.35 -11.06 -3.18
N LEU A 387 -13.28 -10.64 -2.32
CA LEU A 387 -13.77 -9.28 -2.19
C LEU A 387 -13.22 -8.67 -0.91
N THR A 388 -12.50 -7.55 -0.99
CA THR A 388 -12.22 -6.69 0.17
C THR A 388 -13.09 -5.46 0.11
N ILE A 389 -13.84 -5.22 1.19
CA ILE A 389 -14.64 -4.01 1.38
C ILE A 389 -13.82 -3.08 2.27
N MET A 390 -13.42 -1.94 1.72
CA MET A 390 -12.87 -0.82 2.49
C MET A 390 -14.06 -0.02 3.03
N HIS A 391 -14.23 -0.04 4.35
CA HIS A 391 -15.31 0.68 5.03
C HIS A 391 -14.95 2.16 5.25
N ALA A 392 -15.95 2.94 5.64
CA ALA A 392 -15.78 4.27 6.21
C ALA A 392 -14.60 4.33 7.22
N SER A 393 -13.82 5.41 7.17
CA SER A 393 -12.51 5.65 7.83
C SER A 393 -11.28 5.01 7.14
N CYS A 394 -11.46 4.11 6.16
CA CYS A 394 -10.31 3.52 5.46
C CYS A 394 -9.52 4.52 4.62
N GLN A 395 -10.18 5.42 3.89
CA GLN A 395 -9.49 6.42 3.05
C GLN A 395 -9.00 7.63 3.86
N GLU A 396 -9.54 7.80 5.07
CA GLU A 396 -9.19 8.82 6.04
C GLU A 396 -7.93 8.44 6.84
N MET A 397 -7.85 7.18 7.32
CA MET A 397 -6.80 6.73 8.25
C MET A 397 -5.68 5.91 7.60
N PHE A 398 -5.90 5.33 6.40
CA PHE A 398 -4.93 4.43 5.77
C PHE A 398 -4.59 4.85 4.35
N LYS A 399 -3.35 4.55 3.93
CA LYS A 399 -2.97 4.46 2.53
C LYS A 399 -2.87 2.99 2.12
N HIS A 400 -3.31 2.66 0.91
CA HIS A 400 -3.25 1.32 0.37
C HIS A 400 -2.36 1.23 -0.89
N SER A 401 -1.92 0.02 -1.22
CA SER A 401 -0.96 -0.27 -2.30
C SER A 401 -1.04 -1.73 -2.74
N VAL A 402 -0.57 -2.03 -3.95
CA VAL A 402 -0.25 -3.39 -4.41
C VAL A 402 1.27 -3.45 -4.61
N PRO A 403 2.03 -3.98 -3.64
CA PRO A 403 3.50 -3.95 -3.65
C PRO A 403 4.09 -4.99 -4.62
N PRO A 404 5.36 -4.82 -5.05
CA PRO A 404 6.02 -5.80 -5.88
C PRO A 404 6.31 -7.06 -5.04
N GLN A 405 6.34 -8.20 -5.72
CA GLN A 405 6.63 -9.50 -5.10
C GLN A 405 7.83 -10.15 -5.80
N ARG A 406 8.61 -10.94 -5.07
CA ARG A 406 9.75 -11.69 -5.66
C ARG A 406 9.26 -12.88 -6.50
N THR A 407 8.16 -13.48 -6.09
CA THR A 407 7.47 -14.62 -6.71
C THR A 407 5.97 -14.47 -6.53
N ILE A 408 5.21 -15.11 -7.42
CA ILE A 408 3.76 -15.30 -7.36
C ILE A 408 3.45 -16.72 -7.87
N ASP A 409 2.33 -17.29 -7.44
CA ASP A 409 1.87 -18.60 -7.88
C ASP A 409 0.96 -18.44 -9.10
N LEU A 410 1.14 -19.27 -10.14
CA LEU A 410 0.31 -19.18 -11.35
C LEU A 410 -1.14 -19.60 -11.05
N PHE A 411 -2.10 -18.76 -11.41
CA PHE A 411 -3.53 -19.06 -11.30
C PHE A 411 -3.97 -19.96 -12.45
N HIS A 412 -4.52 -21.12 -12.15
CA HIS A 412 -5.05 -22.06 -13.12
C HIS A 412 -6.58 -22.00 -13.08
N PRO A 413 -7.26 -21.44 -14.12
CA PRO A 413 -8.72 -21.28 -14.10
C PRO A 413 -9.43 -22.65 -14.14
N PRO A 414 -10.30 -22.98 -13.15
CA PRO A 414 -11.00 -24.26 -13.13
C PRO A 414 -11.95 -24.44 -14.33
N PHE A 415 -12.69 -23.39 -14.69
CA PHE A 415 -13.62 -23.41 -15.83
C PHE A 415 -12.93 -22.94 -17.12
N PRO A 416 -13.32 -23.46 -18.30
CA PRO A 416 -12.80 -23.01 -19.59
C PRO A 416 -13.24 -21.55 -19.89
N PRO A 417 -12.58 -20.87 -20.84
CA PRO A 417 -13.16 -19.67 -21.43
C PRO A 417 -14.45 -20.01 -22.19
N PRO A 418 -15.46 -19.12 -22.20
CA PRO A 418 -16.59 -19.20 -23.11
C PRO A 418 -16.16 -19.34 -24.59
N PRO A 419 -17.01 -19.88 -25.49
CA PRO A 419 -16.71 -20.02 -26.92
C PRO A 419 -16.16 -18.75 -27.58
N GLU A 420 -16.71 -17.60 -27.21
CA GLU A 420 -16.38 -16.26 -27.69
C GLU A 420 -15.09 -15.66 -27.10
N LEU A 421 -14.49 -16.32 -26.10
CA LEU A 421 -13.23 -15.91 -25.43
C LEU A 421 -12.12 -16.97 -25.54
N LYS A 422 -12.22 -17.92 -26.48
CA LYS A 422 -11.22 -18.99 -26.68
C LYS A 422 -9.82 -18.48 -27.06
N HIS A 423 -9.72 -17.30 -27.65
CA HIS A 423 -8.44 -16.64 -27.97
C HIS A 423 -7.73 -16.03 -26.75
N VAL A 424 -8.40 -15.93 -25.60
CA VAL A 424 -7.89 -15.19 -24.44
C VAL A 424 -6.72 -15.89 -23.76
N ILE A 425 -6.78 -17.22 -23.64
CA ILE A 425 -5.68 -18.06 -23.14
C ILE A 425 -5.42 -19.18 -24.14
N PRO A 426 -4.19 -19.30 -24.70
CA PRO A 426 -3.85 -20.39 -25.59
C PRO A 426 -4.10 -21.75 -24.92
N THR A 427 -4.89 -22.59 -25.57
CA THR A 427 -4.99 -24.01 -25.22
C THR A 427 -3.90 -24.76 -25.97
N SER A 428 -3.18 -25.65 -25.28
CA SER A 428 -2.22 -26.55 -25.92
C SER A 428 -2.98 -27.55 -26.81
N GLU A 429 -2.46 -27.81 -28.01
CA GLU A 429 -3.14 -28.63 -29.03
C GLU A 429 -3.46 -30.05 -28.54
N ASN A 430 -2.67 -30.57 -27.59
CA ASN A 430 -2.84 -31.88 -26.96
C ASN A 430 -3.82 -31.90 -25.77
N ASN A 431 -4.46 -30.77 -25.41
CA ASN A 431 -5.58 -30.68 -24.44
C ASN A 431 -5.30 -31.11 -22.97
N GLU A 432 -4.12 -31.63 -22.64
CA GLU A 432 -3.81 -32.21 -21.31
C GLU A 432 -3.54 -31.19 -20.19
N THR A 433 -3.25 -29.92 -20.49
CA THR A 433 -3.16 -28.88 -19.44
C THR A 433 -3.33 -27.47 -20.01
N ARG A 434 -4.19 -26.65 -19.39
CA ARG A 434 -4.27 -25.20 -19.66
C ARG A 434 -3.09 -24.49 -18.99
N PRO A 435 -2.41 -23.54 -19.66
CA PRO A 435 -1.34 -22.78 -19.02
C PRO A 435 -1.87 -21.88 -17.90
N GLY A 436 -1.18 -21.86 -16.77
CA GLY A 436 -1.50 -20.99 -15.64
C GLY A 436 -1.20 -19.52 -15.95
N SER A 437 -2.09 -18.62 -15.54
CA SER A 437 -1.96 -17.18 -15.71
C SER A 437 -1.18 -16.53 -14.56
N ASN A 438 -0.27 -15.62 -14.91
CA ASN A 438 0.45 -14.73 -14.00
C ASN A 438 -0.30 -13.39 -13.77
N VAL A 439 -1.50 -13.21 -14.32
CA VAL A 439 -2.25 -11.94 -14.30
C VAL A 439 -3.21 -11.88 -13.12
N ARG A 440 -3.30 -10.72 -12.46
CA ARG A 440 -4.38 -10.36 -11.55
C ARG A 440 -5.21 -9.23 -12.14
N ILE A 441 -6.49 -9.50 -12.37
CA ILE A 441 -7.50 -8.46 -12.55
C ILE A 441 -8.02 -8.05 -11.16
N ASN A 442 -8.20 -6.75 -10.96
CA ASN A 442 -8.82 -6.17 -9.79
C ASN A 442 -9.92 -5.21 -10.24
N ILE A 443 -11.14 -5.37 -9.75
CA ILE A 443 -12.28 -4.49 -10.04
C ILE A 443 -12.63 -3.75 -8.75
N THR A 444 -12.29 -2.45 -8.68
CA THR A 444 -12.62 -1.58 -7.55
C THR A 444 -13.92 -0.84 -7.85
N PHE A 445 -15.04 -1.46 -7.47
CA PHE A 445 -16.38 -0.87 -7.54
C PHE A 445 -16.53 0.28 -6.53
N ARG A 446 -17.19 1.35 -6.96
CA ARG A 446 -17.36 2.60 -6.20
C ARG A 446 -18.79 3.14 -6.36
N PHE A 447 -19.24 3.83 -5.32
CA PHE A 447 -20.42 4.70 -5.36
C PHE A 447 -19.95 6.15 -5.49
N PHE A 448 -20.01 6.72 -6.69
CA PHE A 448 -20.00 8.18 -6.83
C PHE A 448 -21.36 8.69 -6.33
N ARG A 449 -21.39 9.64 -5.39
CA ARG A 449 -22.62 10.04 -4.70
C ARG A 449 -23.40 11.11 -5.51
N PRO A 450 -24.75 11.07 -5.53
CA PRO A 450 -25.57 12.08 -6.19
C PRO A 450 -25.42 13.51 -5.65
N ASP A 451 -24.84 13.69 -4.45
CA ASP A 451 -24.56 15.00 -3.82
C ASP A 451 -23.11 15.48 -4.01
N PHE A 452 -22.26 14.70 -4.69
CA PHE A 452 -20.87 15.04 -5.04
C PHE A 452 -20.68 15.02 -6.57
N ARG A 453 -21.53 15.75 -7.29
CA ARG A 453 -21.50 15.87 -8.76
C ARG A 453 -20.41 16.82 -9.25
N PRO A 454 -19.81 16.60 -10.45
CA PRO A 454 -18.90 17.56 -11.10
C PRO A 454 -19.46 18.98 -11.23
N SER A 455 -20.72 19.13 -11.64
CA SER A 455 -21.45 20.41 -11.72
C SER A 455 -21.46 21.18 -10.39
N THR A 456 -21.56 20.45 -9.28
CA THR A 456 -21.54 21.00 -7.90
C THR A 456 -20.14 21.05 -7.28
N THR A 457 -19.10 20.64 -8.00
CA THR A 457 -17.72 20.58 -7.46
C THR A 457 -17.08 21.97 -7.56
N PRO A 458 -16.63 22.58 -6.44
CA PRO A 458 -16.02 23.91 -6.49
C PRO A 458 -14.81 23.96 -7.42
N LYS A 459 -14.81 24.88 -8.39
CA LYS A 459 -13.65 25.13 -9.27
C LYS A 459 -12.67 26.09 -8.58
N CYS A 460 -11.37 25.86 -8.76
CA CYS A 460 -10.34 26.71 -8.18
C CYS A 460 -10.00 27.91 -9.08
N LYS A 461 -9.11 28.81 -8.63
CA LYS A 461 -8.68 29.97 -9.43
C LYS A 461 -7.95 29.62 -10.74
N CYS A 462 -7.61 28.34 -10.97
CA CYS A 462 -7.09 27.83 -12.24
C CYS A 462 -8.20 27.34 -13.20
N GLY A 463 -9.48 27.51 -12.87
CA GLY A 463 -10.63 27.02 -13.65
C GLY A 463 -10.95 25.53 -13.50
N VAL A 464 -10.01 24.72 -13.00
CA VAL A 464 -10.18 23.27 -12.82
C VAL A 464 -10.97 22.91 -11.54
N PRO A 465 -11.66 21.76 -11.48
CA PRO A 465 -12.30 21.28 -10.26
C PRO A 465 -11.31 21.08 -9.10
N CYS A 466 -11.73 21.40 -7.88
CA CYS A 466 -11.00 21.04 -6.66
C CYS A 466 -11.08 19.53 -6.38
N VAL A 467 -10.07 19.00 -5.70
CA VAL A 467 -10.11 17.66 -5.10
C VAL A 467 -10.53 17.73 -3.64
N LEU A 468 -11.40 16.80 -3.21
CA LEU A 468 -11.74 16.65 -1.81
C LEU A 468 -10.63 15.88 -1.06
N ARG A 469 -10.21 16.37 0.10
CA ARG A 469 -9.15 15.79 0.94
C ARG A 469 -9.63 15.67 2.41
N PRO A 470 -9.48 14.51 3.05
CA PRO A 470 -9.73 14.37 4.50
C PRO A 470 -8.51 14.88 5.30
N ASP A 471 -8.71 15.33 6.54
CA ASP A 471 -7.60 15.54 7.46
C ASP A 471 -7.06 14.22 8.04
N MET A 472 -6.35 13.47 7.20
CA MET A 472 -5.65 12.22 7.59
C MET A 472 -4.64 12.38 8.73
N LYS A 473 -4.34 13.63 9.14
CA LYS A 473 -3.31 13.95 10.13
C LYS A 473 -3.90 14.43 11.46
N ASN A 474 -5.23 14.38 11.60
CA ASN A 474 -6.02 14.74 12.78
C ASN A 474 -5.48 16.00 13.48
N ARG A 475 -5.30 17.07 12.70
CA ARG A 475 -4.78 18.37 13.13
C ARG A 475 -5.84 19.21 13.83
N TYR A 476 -7.10 18.92 13.55
CA TYR A 476 -8.26 19.55 14.17
C TYR A 476 -9.02 18.48 14.94
N SER A 477 -9.21 18.69 16.24
CA SER A 477 -10.04 17.82 17.06
C SER A 477 -11.49 17.78 16.58
N TYR A 478 -12.19 16.71 16.94
CA TYR A 478 -13.65 16.73 16.99
C TYR A 478 -14.06 17.68 18.13
N GLU A 479 -14.26 18.95 17.77
CA GLU A 479 -14.94 19.92 18.62
C GLU A 479 -16.41 19.51 18.69
N ASP A 480 -16.87 19.14 19.90
CA ASP A 480 -18.29 18.87 20.15
C ASP A 480 -18.98 20.23 20.21
N ASP A 481 -19.87 20.52 19.25
CA ASP A 481 -20.45 21.85 19.02
C ASP A 481 -21.59 22.18 20.02
N SER A 482 -21.38 21.77 21.28
CA SER A 482 -22.32 21.85 22.40
C SER A 482 -21.98 22.96 23.40
N THR A 483 -20.81 23.60 23.29
CA THR A 483 -20.36 24.67 24.19
C THR A 483 -20.26 26.04 23.51
N SER A 484 -21.31 26.40 22.76
CA SER A 484 -21.51 27.73 22.18
C SER A 484 -22.64 28.55 22.85
N ASN A 485 -22.92 28.29 24.14
CA ASN A 485 -23.57 29.24 25.05
C ASN A 485 -23.38 28.87 26.53
N GLY A 486 -23.28 29.89 27.39
CA GLY A 486 -23.29 29.75 28.86
C GLY A 486 -21.91 29.82 29.53
N ASN A 487 -21.67 30.92 30.25
CA ASN A 487 -20.72 30.91 31.36
C ASN A 487 -21.38 30.19 32.54
N ASP A 488 -20.83 29.07 32.99
CA ASP A 488 -20.96 28.68 34.40
C ASP A 488 -19.81 27.77 34.85
N ALA A 489 -19.35 27.96 36.09
CA ALA A 489 -18.10 27.38 36.58
C ALA A 489 -18.34 26.40 37.73
N SER A 490 -18.70 25.14 37.41
CA SER A 490 -18.87 24.09 38.42
C SER A 490 -18.38 22.71 37.98
N THR A 491 -17.22 22.34 38.53
CA THR A 491 -16.74 20.99 38.88
C THR A 491 -17.64 19.79 38.53
N ALA A 492 -17.28 19.04 37.49
CA ALA A 492 -17.66 17.64 37.31
C ALA A 492 -16.54 16.86 36.61
N GLY A 493 -16.26 15.63 37.07
CA GLY A 493 -15.20 14.79 36.52
C GLY A 493 -15.64 14.04 35.26
N GLY A 494 -15.39 14.61 34.07
CA GLY A 494 -15.67 13.93 32.81
C GLY A 494 -14.70 12.78 32.52
N GLU A 495 -15.23 11.61 32.16
CA GLU A 495 -14.43 10.47 31.72
C GLU A 495 -13.65 10.78 30.43
N LYS A 496 -12.48 10.16 30.25
CA LYS A 496 -11.73 10.30 28.99
C LYS A 496 -12.55 9.70 27.84
N PRO A 497 -12.72 10.40 26.70
CA PRO A 497 -13.51 9.89 25.59
C PRO A 497 -12.92 8.56 25.07
N THR A 498 -13.80 7.59 24.84
CA THR A 498 -13.40 6.24 24.39
C THR A 498 -12.64 6.33 23.05
N SER A 499 -11.70 5.40 22.84
CA SER A 499 -10.78 5.45 21.70
C SER A 499 -11.45 5.53 20.33
N SER A 500 -12.69 5.02 20.22
CA SER A 500 -13.54 5.12 19.02
C SER A 500 -13.67 6.56 18.49
N ARG A 501 -13.94 7.54 19.37
CA ARG A 501 -14.17 8.94 18.97
C ARG A 501 -12.92 9.66 18.45
N ARG A 502 -11.72 9.15 18.75
CA ARG A 502 -10.45 9.71 18.23
C ARG A 502 -10.14 9.31 16.78
N SER A 503 -10.87 8.33 16.21
CA SER A 503 -10.68 7.88 14.82
C SER A 503 -11.57 8.60 13.80
N ALA A 504 -12.44 9.52 14.24
CA ALA A 504 -13.36 10.23 13.37
C ALA A 504 -12.74 11.52 12.78
N VAL A 505 -12.49 11.53 11.47
CA VAL A 505 -12.11 12.76 10.73
C VAL A 505 -13.35 13.61 10.49
N SER A 506 -13.48 14.71 11.24
CA SER A 506 -14.62 15.63 11.15
C SER A 506 -14.50 16.66 10.01
N LYS A 507 -13.28 17.02 9.60
CA LYS A 507 -13.04 18.14 8.67
C LYS A 507 -12.45 17.67 7.33
N TYR A 508 -13.12 18.06 6.25
CA TYR A 508 -12.75 17.78 4.85
C TYR A 508 -12.50 19.11 4.12
N TRP A 509 -11.62 19.08 3.12
CA TRP A 509 -11.11 20.26 2.44
C TRP A 509 -11.18 20.13 0.92
N TRP A 510 -11.70 21.16 0.26
CA TRP A 510 -11.52 21.37 -1.17
C TRP A 510 -10.15 21.99 -1.43
N ALA A 511 -9.29 21.28 -2.14
CA ALA A 511 -7.94 21.73 -2.48
C ALA A 511 -7.75 21.85 -4.01
N CYS A 512 -6.97 22.83 -4.45
CA CYS A 512 -6.63 23.05 -5.86
C CYS A 512 -5.90 21.84 -6.47
N ASN A 513 -6.46 21.26 -7.55
CA ASN A 513 -5.81 20.17 -8.31
C ASN A 513 -4.97 20.65 -9.50
N GLY A 514 -4.93 21.96 -9.79
CA GLY A 514 -4.30 22.51 -11.01
C GLY A 514 -2.87 22.05 -11.28
N GLY A 515 -2.05 21.84 -10.24
CA GLY A 515 -0.68 21.34 -10.42
C GLY A 515 -0.57 19.92 -10.99
N ALA A 516 -1.63 19.11 -10.95
CA ALA A 516 -1.66 17.79 -11.60
C ALA A 516 -1.85 17.88 -13.13
N GLN A 517 -2.34 19.02 -13.63
CA GLN A 517 -2.66 19.26 -15.04
C GLN A 517 -1.75 20.34 -15.68
N ASN A 518 -1.22 21.26 -14.85
CA ASN A 518 -0.47 22.43 -15.28
C ASN A 518 0.99 22.42 -14.77
N GLU A 519 1.75 21.35 -15.02
CA GLU A 519 3.20 21.28 -14.71
C GLU A 519 3.54 21.66 -13.25
N GLY A 520 2.84 21.10 -12.27
CA GLY A 520 3.02 21.42 -10.84
C GLY A 520 2.40 22.76 -10.39
N LYS A 521 2.09 23.68 -11.31
CA LYS A 521 1.63 25.05 -11.01
C LYS A 521 0.14 25.07 -10.63
N GLY A 522 -0.15 25.33 -9.35
CA GLY A 522 -1.52 25.45 -8.84
C GLY A 522 -1.73 26.68 -7.96
N CYS A 523 -2.94 27.26 -7.99
CA CYS A 523 -3.28 28.52 -7.30
C CYS A 523 -3.32 28.46 -5.75
N GLY A 524 -2.88 27.37 -5.13
CA GLY A 524 -2.81 27.23 -3.66
C GLY A 524 -4.16 27.28 -2.92
N MET A 525 -5.31 27.21 -3.61
CA MET A 525 -6.62 27.28 -2.96
C MET A 525 -6.86 26.09 -2.04
N TRP A 526 -7.27 26.39 -0.80
CA TRP A 526 -7.83 25.48 0.20
C TRP A 526 -9.10 26.11 0.79
N LYS A 527 -10.19 25.36 0.86
CA LYS A 527 -11.46 25.76 1.51
C LYS A 527 -11.98 24.57 2.33
N VAL A 528 -12.52 24.81 3.53
CA VAL A 528 -13.29 23.77 4.24
C VAL A 528 -14.53 23.43 3.41
N MET A 529 -14.86 22.15 3.31
CA MET A 529 -16.13 21.70 2.73
C MET A 529 -17.23 21.95 3.76
N ASP A 530 -18.17 22.86 3.44
CA ASP A 530 -19.34 23.12 4.29
C ASP A 530 -20.51 22.27 3.77
N VAL A 531 -20.90 21.26 4.55
CA VAL A 531 -22.01 20.36 4.21
C VAL A 531 -23.32 21.12 3.98
N LYS A 532 -23.65 22.07 4.87
CA LYS A 532 -24.95 22.75 4.87
C LYS A 532 -24.99 23.83 3.79
N ALA A 533 -23.93 24.64 3.67
CA ALA A 533 -23.87 25.72 2.69
C ALA A 533 -23.63 25.22 1.25
N GLU A 534 -23.10 24.00 1.05
CA GLU A 534 -22.96 23.36 -0.27
C GLU A 534 -24.11 22.39 -0.60
N GLY A 535 -25.14 22.27 0.25
CA GLY A 535 -26.30 21.42 -0.01
C GLY A 535 -25.99 19.92 -0.14
N ARG A 536 -24.96 19.44 0.56
CA ARG A 536 -24.55 18.02 0.56
C ARG A 536 -25.52 17.20 1.42
N GLY A 537 -25.66 15.91 1.12
CA GLY A 537 -26.52 14.97 1.84
C GLY A 537 -27.55 14.27 0.94
N PRO A 538 -28.45 13.43 1.51
CA PRO A 538 -28.60 13.18 2.94
C PRO A 538 -27.44 12.36 3.52
N PHE A 539 -27.03 12.72 4.71
CA PHE A 539 -26.08 11.99 5.55
C PHE A 539 -26.79 11.15 6.61
N THR A 540 -26.06 10.24 7.25
CA THR A 540 -26.60 9.39 8.32
C THR A 540 -26.88 10.20 9.60
N GLY A 541 -26.13 11.29 9.83
CA GLY A 541 -26.36 12.23 10.93
C GLY A 541 -27.52 13.20 10.73
N ASP A 542 -28.15 13.27 9.54
CA ASP A 542 -29.23 14.22 9.25
C ASP A 542 -30.62 13.71 9.71
N GLY A 543 -30.67 12.57 10.41
CA GLY A 543 -31.92 11.90 10.77
C GLY A 543 -31.83 11.12 12.08
N SER A 544 -31.87 11.85 13.20
CA SER A 544 -32.12 11.34 14.56
C SER A 544 -32.93 12.35 15.37
#